data_AF-A0A938ILN1-F1
#
_entry.id   AF-A0A938ILN1-F1
#
_cell.length_a   1.000
_cell.length_b   1.000
_cell.length_c   1.000
_cell.angle_alpha   90.00
_cell.angle_beta   90.00
_cell.angle_gamma   90.00
#
_symmetry.space_group_name_H-M   'P 1'
#
loop_
_entity.id
_entity.type
_entity.pdbx_description
1 polymer ?
#
loop_
_entity_poly.entity_id
_entity_poly.type
_entity_poly.pdbx_seq_one_letter_code
_entity_poly.pdbx_strand_id
1 'polypeptide(L)'
;MNYALIGVDDATLRWVDATTRTGCGRCRVAYDVPPAFAEPLRDRVGPIPQRDDWEALLHESLVECVVFAAEPDERPAVERRADQWRKLAATRLPLLAVQPACESMVAFEIDMIRGDGDASLGIVHDDLNERAIGRLRAWLAPSASRDPNEARHVVIERRIDERTPSGVRRQLARDMLLVRWLLGDASRVNALGGALTGGSFQLSAQIESHAGVLVRWSMASETSENRVRIEAAGPAGSLVVAQRAIDRPWTVHERALGATEPPQVAVDAADFLSVEGESLVSGRVARDSVSETGPIARILLRPNATWLDGARATEVAEAIERSVRRARTVDILNERHSEEGTFKGVMAMGSCLLLTVALVMLVVGAIVEGLRYPSEFARWRERQRAETLSRGFDGTVEPGEAESSRVPLWLRLWPVYPLGLFLGLQLLRIVAIQPGSTQRIDAARRTGSECEDRNSPPAGEAGSDGVSDRGGINTG
;
A
#
# COMPACT_ATOMS: atom_id res chain seq x y z
N MET A 1 26.82 -15.90 9.74
CA MET A 1 26.59 -14.48 9.42
C MET A 1 26.47 -13.67 10.69
N ASN A 2 27.25 -12.62 10.86
CA ASN A 2 27.09 -11.65 11.94
C ASN A 2 26.10 -10.56 11.50
N TYR A 3 25.04 -10.34 12.27
CA TYR A 3 24.03 -9.33 11.89
C TYR A 3 23.72 -8.36 13.02
N ALA A 4 23.23 -7.19 12.63
CA ALA A 4 22.65 -6.17 13.51
C ALA A 4 21.13 -6.13 13.35
N LEU A 5 20.42 -5.78 14.42
CA LEU A 5 18.96 -5.55 14.40
C LEU A 5 18.64 -4.06 14.56
N ILE A 6 17.70 -3.56 13.77
CA ILE A 6 17.10 -2.22 13.94
C ILE A 6 15.59 -2.41 14.16
N GLY A 7 15.16 -2.18 15.41
CA GLY A 7 13.84 -2.57 15.87
C GLY A 7 13.71 -4.08 16.09
N VAL A 8 12.70 -4.47 16.86
CA VAL A 8 12.32 -5.87 17.07
C VAL A 8 10.81 -5.97 17.16
N ASP A 9 10.25 -6.94 16.45
CA ASP A 9 8.85 -7.38 16.51
C ASP A 9 8.79 -8.92 16.54
N ASP A 10 7.58 -9.48 16.63
CA ASP A 10 7.39 -10.93 16.67
C ASP A 10 7.97 -11.65 15.43
N ALA A 11 7.91 -11.03 14.26
CA ALA A 11 8.44 -11.60 13.03
C ALA A 11 9.98 -11.62 13.02
N THR A 12 10.59 -10.53 13.48
CA THR A 12 12.04 -10.42 13.66
C THR A 12 12.52 -11.46 14.68
N LEU A 13 11.81 -11.65 15.81
CA LEU A 13 12.14 -12.68 16.79
C LEU A 13 12.06 -14.10 16.21
N ARG A 14 11.05 -14.40 15.38
CA ARG A 14 10.97 -15.70 14.70
C ARG A 14 12.13 -15.92 13.74
N TRP A 15 12.55 -14.88 13.01
CA TRP A 15 13.72 -14.95 12.16
C TRP A 15 15.00 -15.15 12.97
N VAL A 16 15.15 -14.44 14.10
CA VAL A 16 16.25 -14.66 15.06
C VAL A 16 16.25 -16.11 15.57
N ASP A 17 15.10 -16.66 15.95
CA ASP A 17 14.96 -18.06 16.38
C ASP A 17 15.39 -19.05 15.29
N ALA A 18 14.99 -18.80 14.05
CA ALA A 18 15.39 -19.64 12.92
C ALA A 18 16.91 -19.57 12.67
N THR A 19 17.50 -18.38 12.70
CA THR A 19 18.94 -18.21 12.46
C THR A 19 19.82 -18.75 13.59
N THR A 20 19.38 -18.61 14.84
CA THR A 20 20.07 -19.17 16.01
C THR A 20 20.01 -20.69 16.00
N ARG A 21 18.83 -21.29 15.80
CA ARG A 21 18.67 -22.76 15.78
C ARG A 21 19.48 -23.44 14.67
N THR A 22 19.60 -22.79 13.52
CA THR A 22 20.38 -23.31 12.37
C THR A 22 21.88 -23.03 12.48
N GLY A 23 22.30 -22.15 13.41
CA GLY A 23 23.69 -21.69 13.50
C GLY A 23 24.13 -20.80 12.33
N CYS A 24 23.22 -20.44 11.42
CA CYS A 24 23.52 -19.65 10.22
C CYS A 24 23.81 -18.18 10.54
N GLY A 25 23.31 -17.67 11.67
CA GLY A 25 23.42 -16.27 12.06
C GLY A 25 23.79 -16.08 13.53
N ARG A 26 24.44 -14.96 13.84
CA ARG A 26 24.70 -14.49 15.19
C ARG A 26 24.39 -12.99 15.28
N CYS A 27 23.41 -12.64 16.11
CA CYS A 27 23.13 -11.24 16.44
C CYS A 27 24.31 -10.66 17.22
N ARG A 28 24.86 -9.53 16.76
CA ARG A 28 25.99 -8.86 17.43
C ARG A 28 25.56 -7.64 18.22
N VAL A 29 24.53 -6.95 17.76
CA VAL A 29 24.10 -5.66 18.29
C VAL A 29 22.65 -5.45 17.89
N ALA A 30 21.89 -4.79 18.76
CA ALA A 30 20.52 -4.39 18.47
C ALA A 30 20.31 -2.91 18.83
N TYR A 31 19.49 -2.25 18.01
CA TYR A 31 19.12 -0.85 18.14
C TYR A 31 17.59 -0.73 18.23
N ASP A 32 17.09 0.24 19.00
CA ASP A 32 15.66 0.57 19.09
C ASP A 32 14.81 -0.67 19.45
N VAL A 33 15.28 -1.48 20.40
CA VAL A 33 14.57 -2.67 20.87
C VAL A 33 13.44 -2.24 21.80
N PRO A 34 12.16 -2.45 21.46
CA PRO A 34 11.08 -2.07 22.36
C PRO A 34 11.17 -2.87 23.67
N PRO A 35 10.81 -2.28 24.82
CA PRO A 35 10.95 -2.95 26.12
C PRO A 35 10.30 -4.34 26.18
N ALA A 36 9.15 -4.51 25.52
CA ALA A 36 8.42 -5.78 25.44
C ALA A 36 9.21 -6.91 24.76
N PHE A 37 10.19 -6.59 23.92
CA PHE A 37 11.00 -7.56 23.18
C PHE A 37 12.44 -7.70 23.71
N ALA A 38 12.84 -6.92 24.71
CA ALA A 38 14.20 -6.91 25.23
C ALA A 38 14.60 -8.24 25.91
N GLU A 39 13.75 -8.75 26.79
CA GLU A 39 13.95 -10.06 27.46
C GLU A 39 13.79 -11.23 26.47
N PRO A 40 12.70 -11.31 25.66
CA PRO A 40 12.58 -12.35 24.63
C PRO A 40 13.77 -12.41 23.66
N LEU A 41 14.35 -11.27 23.28
CA LEU A 41 15.55 -11.23 22.45
C LEU A 41 16.76 -11.79 23.21
N ARG A 42 16.99 -11.33 24.45
CA ARG A 42 18.11 -11.75 25.29
C ARG A 42 18.11 -13.27 25.52
N ASP A 43 16.94 -13.87 25.73
CA ASP A 43 16.81 -15.32 25.92
C ASP A 43 17.28 -16.12 24.69
N ARG A 44 17.14 -15.55 23.49
CA ARG A 44 17.45 -16.21 22.22
C ARG A 44 18.90 -16.04 21.80
N VAL A 45 19.48 -14.86 21.99
CA VAL A 45 20.81 -14.53 21.48
C VAL A 45 21.86 -14.30 22.57
N GLY A 46 21.46 -14.35 23.84
CA GLY A 46 22.29 -13.99 24.97
C GLY A 46 22.42 -12.47 25.14
N PRO A 47 23.30 -12.02 26.07
CA PRO A 47 23.55 -10.60 26.27
C PRO A 47 24.25 -10.01 25.04
N ILE A 48 23.59 -9.07 24.38
CA ILE A 48 24.15 -8.27 23.27
C ILE A 48 24.15 -6.78 23.65
N PRO A 49 25.13 -5.99 23.18
CA PRO A 49 25.11 -4.55 23.31
C PRO A 49 23.82 -3.96 22.69
N GLN A 50 23.14 -3.12 23.46
CA GLN A 50 22.13 -2.20 22.95
C GLN A 50 22.79 -0.83 22.80
N ARG A 51 22.65 -0.22 21.62
CA ARG A 51 23.24 1.10 21.32
C ARG A 51 22.13 2.15 21.25
N ASP A 52 22.47 3.36 21.69
CA ASP A 52 21.59 4.54 21.56
C ASP A 52 21.76 5.28 20.24
N ASP A 53 22.81 4.92 19.48
CA ASP A 53 23.08 5.41 18.13
C ASP A 53 23.22 4.26 17.14
N TRP A 54 22.40 4.28 16.09
CA TRP A 54 22.42 3.27 15.04
C TRP A 54 23.54 3.55 14.02
N GLU A 55 24.05 4.79 13.91
CA GLU A 55 25.13 5.12 12.98
C GLU A 55 26.44 4.42 13.35
N ALA A 56 26.60 4.07 14.63
CA ALA A 56 27.67 3.21 15.09
C ALA A 56 27.75 1.86 14.33
N LEU A 57 26.61 1.35 13.83
CA LEU A 57 26.55 0.13 13.01
C LEU A 57 27.33 0.26 11.70
N LEU A 58 27.45 1.48 11.15
CA LEU A 58 28.17 1.74 9.90
C LEU A 58 29.69 1.61 10.05
N HIS A 59 30.19 1.76 11.27
CA HIS A 59 31.61 1.73 11.59
C HIS A 59 32.06 0.39 12.17
N GLU A 60 31.14 -0.46 12.59
CA GLU A 60 31.44 -1.77 13.14
C GLU A 60 31.75 -2.78 12.01
N SER A 61 33.04 -3.03 11.77
CA SER A 61 33.54 -4.09 10.85
C SER A 61 33.06 -5.51 11.18
N LEU A 62 32.31 -5.70 12.27
CA LEU A 62 31.78 -6.97 12.74
C LEU A 62 30.38 -7.29 12.19
N VAL A 63 29.68 -6.33 11.58
CA VAL A 63 28.32 -6.52 11.06
C VAL A 63 28.38 -6.79 9.55
N GLU A 64 27.85 -7.94 9.13
CA GLU A 64 27.82 -8.37 7.72
C GLU A 64 26.44 -8.12 7.07
N CYS A 65 25.40 -7.88 7.88
CA CYS A 65 24.03 -7.66 7.43
C CYS A 65 23.26 -6.87 8.50
N VAL A 66 22.34 -6.00 8.07
CA VAL A 66 21.39 -5.32 8.96
C VAL A 66 19.99 -5.87 8.72
N VAL A 67 19.25 -6.17 9.79
CA VAL A 67 17.87 -6.64 9.72
C VAL A 67 16.96 -5.63 10.38
N PHE A 68 15.94 -5.20 9.65
CA PHE A 68 14.93 -4.26 10.11
C PHE A 68 13.65 -5.00 10.48
N ALA A 69 13.14 -4.69 11.67
CA ALA A 69 11.76 -5.00 12.02
C ALA A 69 10.77 -4.22 11.13
N ALA A 70 9.51 -4.64 11.18
CA ALA A 70 8.43 -3.95 10.48
C ALA A 70 8.31 -2.49 10.90
N GLU A 71 7.64 -1.70 10.05
CA GLU A 71 7.34 -0.29 10.29
C GLU A 71 6.68 -0.09 11.67
N PRO A 72 7.18 0.86 12.49
CA PRO A 72 6.60 1.17 13.79
C PRO A 72 5.25 1.88 13.64
N ASP A 73 4.40 1.79 14.66
CA ASP A 73 3.06 2.41 14.61
C ASP A 73 3.09 3.94 14.83
N GLU A 74 4.14 4.47 15.46
CA GLU A 74 4.25 5.90 15.79
C GLU A 74 4.91 6.71 14.67
N ARG A 75 4.23 7.78 14.22
CA ARG A 75 4.70 8.63 13.11
C ARG A 75 6.14 9.16 13.26
N PRO A 76 6.59 9.67 14.42
CA PRO A 76 7.99 10.09 14.58
C PRO A 76 8.97 8.93 14.43
N ALA A 77 8.60 7.72 14.85
CA ALA A 77 9.41 6.53 14.67
C ALA A 77 9.43 6.09 13.20
N VAL A 78 8.32 6.24 12.45
CA VAL A 78 8.26 5.98 11.00
C VAL A 78 9.22 6.90 10.23
N GLU A 79 9.19 8.21 10.52
CA GLU A 79 10.08 9.18 9.86
C GLU A 79 11.56 8.89 10.16
N ARG A 80 11.90 8.61 11.43
CA ARG A 80 13.26 8.16 11.80
C ARG A 80 13.66 6.87 11.09
N ARG A 81 12.75 5.90 10.96
CA ARG A 81 13.00 4.62 10.29
C ARG A 81 13.25 4.83 8.80
N ALA A 82 12.53 5.73 8.15
CA ALA A 82 12.77 6.10 6.76
C ALA A 82 14.16 6.72 6.56
N ASP A 83 14.60 7.59 7.45
CA ASP A 83 15.95 8.18 7.39
C ASP A 83 17.07 7.15 7.61
N GLN A 84 16.86 6.21 8.54
CA GLN A 84 17.76 5.08 8.75
C GLN A 84 17.89 4.24 7.47
N TRP A 85 16.76 3.91 6.85
CA TRP A 85 16.74 3.17 5.58
C TRP A 85 17.50 3.90 4.47
N ARG A 86 17.25 5.19 4.26
CA ARG A 86 17.94 5.98 3.21
C ARG A 86 19.46 5.94 3.39
N LYS A 87 19.93 6.18 4.61
CA LYS A 87 21.36 6.19 4.92
C LYS A 87 21.98 4.80 4.80
N LEU A 88 21.30 3.75 5.26
CA LEU A 88 21.80 2.38 5.18
C LEU A 88 21.74 1.82 3.75
N ALA A 89 20.75 2.19 2.94
CA ALA A 89 20.66 1.78 1.54
C ALA A 89 21.76 2.40 0.68
N ALA A 90 22.26 3.58 1.06
CA ALA A 90 23.45 4.18 0.46
C ALA A 90 24.76 3.48 0.88
N THR A 91 24.70 2.57 1.86
CA THR A 91 25.84 1.74 2.25
C THR A 91 25.82 0.44 1.46
N ARG A 92 26.99 -0.14 1.18
CA ARG A 92 27.10 -1.46 0.53
C ARG A 92 26.74 -2.62 1.46
N LEU A 93 26.18 -2.36 2.64
CA LEU A 93 25.79 -3.40 3.58
C LEU A 93 24.52 -4.10 3.09
N PRO A 94 24.48 -5.45 3.08
CA PRO A 94 23.24 -6.19 2.86
C PRO A 94 22.19 -5.81 3.91
N LEU A 95 20.96 -5.50 3.46
CA LEU A 95 19.83 -5.21 4.35
C LEU A 95 18.70 -6.22 4.13
N LEU A 96 18.11 -6.66 5.23
CA LEU A 96 16.90 -7.48 5.26
C LEU A 96 15.78 -6.73 5.97
N ALA A 97 14.55 -6.85 5.49
CA ALA A 97 13.40 -6.22 6.13
C ALA A 97 12.26 -7.19 6.36
N VAL A 98 11.60 -7.09 7.51
CA VAL A 98 10.28 -7.66 7.72
C VAL A 98 9.23 -6.78 7.05
N GLN A 99 8.33 -7.38 6.27
CA GLN A 99 7.23 -6.66 5.60
C GLN A 99 6.11 -6.26 6.60
N PRO A 100 5.50 -5.06 6.50
CA PRO A 100 5.95 -3.92 5.70
C PRO A 100 7.16 -3.23 6.34
N ALA A 101 8.17 -2.91 5.52
CA ALA A 101 9.40 -2.27 5.98
C ALA A 101 9.23 -0.75 6.22
N CYS A 102 8.45 -0.11 5.35
CA CYS A 102 8.10 1.31 5.33
C CYS A 102 6.93 1.55 4.36
N GLU A 103 6.42 2.77 4.31
CA GLU A 103 5.49 3.24 3.27
C GLU A 103 5.98 2.96 1.84
N SER A 104 5.06 2.76 0.90
CA SER A 104 5.39 2.36 -0.48
C SER A 104 6.28 3.39 -1.19
N MET A 105 6.01 4.68 -1.00
CA MET A 105 6.79 5.77 -1.58
C MET A 105 8.24 5.75 -1.10
N VAL A 106 8.45 5.56 0.20
CA VAL A 106 9.78 5.43 0.80
C VAL A 106 10.46 4.15 0.29
N ALA A 107 9.71 3.06 0.10
CA ALA A 107 10.26 1.82 -0.41
C ALA A 107 10.81 1.95 -1.85
N PHE A 108 10.11 2.68 -2.72
CA PHE A 108 10.62 2.99 -4.07
C PHE A 108 11.82 3.94 -4.05
N GLU A 109 11.81 4.95 -3.17
CA GLU A 109 12.97 5.83 -2.96
C GLU A 109 14.22 5.03 -2.57
N ILE A 110 14.08 4.08 -1.64
CA ILE A 110 15.15 3.18 -1.21
C ILE A 110 15.64 2.30 -2.38
N ASP A 111 14.75 1.81 -3.24
CA ASP A 111 15.15 1.01 -4.42
C ASP A 111 15.98 1.84 -5.41
N MET A 112 15.66 3.13 -5.55
CA MET A 112 16.47 4.06 -6.35
C MET A 112 17.87 4.25 -5.73
N ILE A 113 17.96 4.58 -4.43
CA ILE A 113 19.24 4.75 -3.72
C ILE A 113 20.09 3.49 -3.83
N ARG A 114 19.46 2.31 -3.69
CA ARG A 114 20.11 1.01 -3.84
C ARG A 114 20.72 0.83 -5.24
N GLY A 115 20.02 1.30 -6.28
CA GLY A 115 20.49 1.24 -7.66
C GLY A 115 21.83 1.91 -7.87
N ASP A 116 22.14 2.94 -7.09
CA ASP A 116 23.42 3.65 -7.11
C ASP A 116 24.50 2.99 -6.23
N GLY A 117 24.07 2.34 -5.14
CA GLY A 117 24.94 1.83 -4.08
C GLY A 117 25.36 0.36 -4.19
N ASP A 118 24.80 -0.42 -5.13
CA ASP A 118 24.92 -1.89 -5.22
C ASP A 118 24.52 -2.64 -3.94
N ALA A 119 23.72 -2.02 -3.05
CA ALA A 119 23.29 -2.67 -1.82
C ALA A 119 22.35 -3.85 -2.13
N SER A 120 22.53 -4.96 -1.42
CA SER A 120 21.62 -6.11 -1.52
C SER A 120 20.46 -5.93 -0.54
N LEU A 121 19.25 -5.75 -1.06
CA LEU A 121 18.03 -5.62 -0.26
C LEU A 121 17.12 -6.84 -0.44
N GLY A 122 16.72 -7.46 0.68
CA GLY A 122 15.81 -8.60 0.70
C GLY A 122 14.65 -8.42 1.68
N ILE A 123 13.56 -9.12 1.42
CA ILE A 123 12.41 -9.17 2.33
C ILE A 123 12.37 -10.52 3.03
N VAL A 124 12.20 -10.48 4.36
CA VAL A 124 11.93 -11.63 5.20
C VAL A 124 10.41 -11.81 5.28
N HIS A 125 9.95 -12.98 4.85
CA HIS A 125 8.54 -13.38 4.95
C HIS A 125 8.44 -14.85 5.33
N ASP A 126 7.82 -15.12 6.47
CA ASP A 126 7.74 -16.47 7.07
C ASP A 126 7.05 -17.46 6.12
N ASP A 127 5.85 -17.11 5.64
CA ASP A 127 5.03 -18.04 4.85
C ASP A 127 5.62 -18.39 3.46
N LEU A 128 6.51 -17.57 2.88
CA LEU A 128 6.97 -17.78 1.49
C LEU A 128 7.87 -19.00 1.35
N ASN A 129 8.50 -19.45 2.43
CA ASN A 129 9.40 -20.61 2.43
C ASN A 129 8.67 -21.92 2.71
N GLU A 130 7.37 -21.86 2.96
CA GLU A 130 6.58 -23.02 3.34
C GLU A 130 6.33 -23.91 2.14
N ARG A 131 6.56 -25.23 2.28
CA ARG A 131 6.38 -26.17 1.18
C ARG A 131 4.95 -26.26 0.71
N ALA A 132 3.98 -26.11 1.62
CA ALA A 132 2.57 -26.02 1.27
C ALA A 132 2.31 -24.84 0.30
N ILE A 133 2.93 -23.70 0.58
CA ILE A 133 2.87 -22.49 -0.26
C ILE A 133 3.60 -22.70 -1.59
N GLY A 134 4.74 -23.40 -1.58
CA GLY A 134 5.43 -23.85 -2.81
C GLY A 134 4.57 -24.77 -3.68
N ARG A 135 3.86 -25.74 -3.08
CA ARG A 135 2.91 -26.61 -3.79
C ARG A 135 1.74 -25.84 -4.35
N LEU A 136 1.20 -24.88 -3.59
CA LEU A 136 0.16 -23.97 -4.05
C LEU A 136 0.62 -23.17 -5.27
N ARG A 137 1.84 -22.61 -5.24
CA ARG A 137 2.43 -21.90 -6.39
C ARG A 137 2.58 -22.80 -7.60
N ALA A 138 3.10 -24.01 -7.43
CA ALA A 138 3.25 -24.97 -8.51
C ALA A 138 1.90 -25.35 -9.13
N TRP A 139 0.85 -25.49 -8.31
CA TRP A 139 -0.51 -25.75 -8.78
C TRP A 139 -1.10 -24.56 -9.56
N LEU A 140 -0.82 -23.34 -9.10
CA LEU A 140 -1.23 -22.07 -9.72
C LEU A 140 -0.38 -21.68 -10.94
N ALA A 141 0.76 -22.32 -11.18
CA ALA A 141 1.60 -22.00 -12.33
C ALA A 141 0.84 -22.22 -13.64
N PRO A 142 1.13 -21.43 -14.70
CA PRO A 142 0.65 -21.73 -16.04
C PRO A 142 1.17 -23.12 -16.46
N SER A 143 0.27 -24.02 -16.86
CA SER A 143 0.66 -25.26 -17.53
C SER A 143 0.66 -25.00 -19.03
N ALA A 144 1.65 -25.49 -19.76
CA ALA A 144 1.74 -25.33 -21.22
C ALA A 144 0.51 -25.87 -21.98
N SER A 145 -0.26 -26.76 -21.35
CA SER A 145 -1.46 -27.39 -21.91
C SER A 145 -2.77 -26.70 -21.53
N ARG A 146 -2.76 -25.67 -20.67
CA ARG A 146 -3.99 -25.04 -20.14
C ARG A 146 -4.35 -23.79 -20.92
N ASP A 147 -5.65 -23.61 -21.14
CA ASP A 147 -6.19 -22.37 -21.72
C ASP A 147 -5.93 -21.21 -20.73
N PRO A 148 -5.25 -20.13 -21.15
CA PRO A 148 -5.03 -18.96 -20.32
C PRO A 148 -6.33 -18.30 -19.84
N ASN A 149 -7.48 -18.60 -20.46
CA ASN A 149 -8.78 -18.08 -20.06
C ASN A 149 -9.49 -18.94 -19.00
N GLU A 150 -8.89 -20.03 -18.53
CA GLU A 150 -9.46 -20.82 -17.44
C GLU A 150 -9.54 -19.98 -16.17
N ALA A 151 -10.75 -19.59 -15.78
CA ALA A 151 -10.99 -18.80 -14.59
C ALA A 151 -10.43 -19.51 -13.35
N ARG A 152 -9.41 -18.89 -12.75
CA ARG A 152 -8.87 -19.29 -11.45
C ARG A 152 -9.28 -18.25 -10.43
N HIS A 153 -9.68 -18.74 -9.27
CA HIS A 153 -9.88 -17.90 -8.12
C HIS A 153 -9.04 -18.41 -6.95
N VAL A 154 -8.50 -17.46 -6.20
CA VAL A 154 -7.78 -17.72 -4.95
C VAL A 154 -8.54 -17.02 -3.83
N VAL A 155 -8.90 -17.75 -2.79
CA VAL A 155 -9.52 -17.20 -1.58
C VAL A 155 -8.49 -17.26 -0.47
N ILE A 156 -8.21 -16.12 0.16
CA ILE A 156 -7.33 -16.00 1.32
C ILE A 156 -8.18 -15.53 2.49
N GLU A 157 -8.26 -16.35 3.52
CA GLU A 157 -8.86 -16.01 4.80
C GLU A 157 -7.77 -15.94 5.86
N ARG A 158 -7.66 -14.79 6.52
CA ARG A 158 -6.61 -14.51 7.50
C ARG A 158 -7.22 -14.09 8.83
N ARG A 159 -6.91 -14.81 9.90
CA ARG A 159 -7.19 -14.36 11.27
C ARG A 159 -6.13 -13.34 11.66
N ILE A 160 -6.58 -12.19 12.13
CA ILE A 160 -5.72 -11.08 12.55
C ILE A 160 -5.93 -10.89 14.05
N ASP A 161 -4.85 -11.06 14.81
CA ASP A 161 -4.89 -10.94 16.27
C ASP A 161 -5.03 -9.46 16.68
N GLU A 162 -4.35 -8.55 15.97
CA GLU A 162 -4.46 -7.11 16.19
C GLU A 162 -5.40 -6.46 15.16
N ARG A 163 -6.67 -6.29 15.53
CA ARG A 163 -7.72 -5.72 14.65
C ARG A 163 -7.74 -4.19 14.60
N THR A 164 -6.61 -3.54 14.89
CA THR A 164 -6.42 -2.10 14.70
C THR A 164 -6.21 -1.80 13.20
N PRO A 165 -6.50 -0.57 12.72
CA PRO A 165 -6.22 -0.21 11.34
C PRO A 165 -4.75 -0.44 10.93
N SER A 166 -3.78 -0.16 11.81
CA SER A 166 -2.36 -0.39 11.54
C SER A 166 -2.01 -1.88 11.55
N GLY A 167 -2.50 -2.66 12.52
CA GLY A 167 -2.32 -4.11 12.56
C GLY A 167 -2.86 -4.82 11.31
N VAL A 168 -4.06 -4.43 10.87
CA VAL A 168 -4.68 -4.96 9.64
C VAL A 168 -3.89 -4.54 8.40
N ARG A 169 -3.43 -3.27 8.32
CA ARG A 169 -2.57 -2.80 7.22
C ARG A 169 -1.26 -3.59 7.14
N ARG A 170 -0.61 -3.83 8.28
CA ARG A 170 0.64 -4.62 8.35
C ARG A 170 0.42 -6.04 7.86
N GLN A 171 -0.63 -6.71 8.35
CA GLN A 171 -0.93 -8.07 7.91
C GLN A 171 -1.34 -8.12 6.42
N LEU A 172 -2.11 -7.13 5.95
CA LEU A 172 -2.50 -7.03 4.55
C LEU A 172 -1.27 -6.86 3.64
N ALA A 173 -0.31 -6.01 4.00
CA ALA A 173 0.93 -5.83 3.23
C ALA A 173 1.77 -7.12 3.15
N ARG A 174 1.80 -7.93 4.21
CA ARG A 174 2.41 -9.28 4.19
C ARG A 174 1.66 -10.20 3.22
N ASP A 175 0.33 -10.22 3.32
CA ASP A 175 -0.50 -11.08 2.46
C ASP A 175 -0.43 -10.67 0.99
N MET A 176 -0.30 -9.38 0.69
CA MET A 176 -0.10 -8.90 -0.68
C MET A 176 1.25 -9.33 -1.24
N LEU A 177 2.28 -9.50 -0.40
CA LEU A 177 3.55 -10.06 -0.83
C LEU A 177 3.39 -11.54 -1.20
N LEU A 178 2.63 -12.29 -0.40
CA LEU A 178 2.28 -13.68 -0.72
C LEU A 178 1.46 -13.79 -2.01
N VAL A 179 0.44 -12.95 -2.18
CA VAL A 179 -0.37 -12.88 -3.42
C VAL A 179 0.53 -12.61 -4.62
N ARG A 180 1.42 -11.62 -4.51
CA ARG A 180 2.36 -11.27 -5.57
C ARG A 180 3.28 -12.44 -5.92
N TRP A 181 3.80 -13.13 -4.92
CA TRP A 181 4.68 -14.28 -5.12
C TRP A 181 3.96 -15.45 -5.80
N LEU A 182 2.68 -15.66 -5.48
CA LEU A 182 1.83 -16.71 -6.07
C LEU A 182 1.38 -16.38 -7.50
N LEU A 183 1.02 -15.11 -7.77
CA LEU A 183 0.22 -14.73 -8.94
C LEU A 183 0.80 -13.59 -9.78
N GLY A 184 1.90 -12.96 -9.36
CA GLY A 184 2.52 -11.82 -10.03
C GLY A 184 1.88 -10.47 -9.66
N ASP A 185 2.05 -9.48 -10.54
CA ASP A 185 1.60 -8.10 -10.30
C ASP A 185 0.07 -7.99 -10.21
N ALA A 186 -0.44 -7.24 -9.23
CA ALA A 186 -1.84 -6.84 -9.17
C ALA A 186 -2.14 -5.76 -10.21
N SER A 187 -3.27 -5.84 -10.92
CA SER A 187 -3.75 -4.85 -11.88
C SER A 187 -4.86 -3.97 -11.31
N ARG A 188 -5.76 -4.55 -10.52
CA ARG A 188 -6.91 -3.84 -9.94
C ARG A 188 -7.17 -4.31 -8.53
N VAL A 189 -7.63 -3.39 -7.69
CA VAL A 189 -8.12 -3.72 -6.34
C VAL A 189 -9.46 -3.06 -6.09
N ASN A 190 -10.37 -3.82 -5.49
CA ASN A 190 -11.64 -3.32 -4.98
C ASN A 190 -11.81 -3.82 -3.55
N ALA A 191 -12.13 -2.95 -2.62
CA ALA A 191 -12.25 -3.32 -1.23
C ALA A 191 -13.51 -2.77 -0.57
N LEU A 192 -14.07 -3.60 0.30
CA LEU A 192 -15.21 -3.28 1.15
C LEU A 192 -14.74 -3.42 2.60
N GLY A 193 -14.88 -2.34 3.37
CA GLY A 193 -14.56 -2.30 4.79
C GLY A 193 -15.73 -1.72 5.56
N GLY A 194 -16.05 -2.30 6.71
CA GLY A 194 -17.03 -1.73 7.64
C GLY A 194 -16.42 -0.57 8.43
N ALA A 195 -17.21 0.47 8.69
CA ALA A 195 -16.88 1.43 9.74
C ALA A 195 -16.89 0.71 11.09
N LEU A 196 -15.98 1.09 12.00
CA LEU A 196 -15.86 0.56 13.36
C LEU A 196 -17.12 0.89 14.20
N THR A 197 -18.22 0.17 13.99
CA THR A 197 -19.34 0.15 14.93
C THR A 197 -19.20 -1.10 15.79
N GLY A 198 -18.74 -0.94 17.04
CA GLY A 198 -18.62 -2.06 17.99
C GLY A 198 -17.24 -2.72 18.05
N GLY A 199 -16.17 -2.05 17.62
CA GLY A 199 -14.79 -2.49 17.90
C GLY A 199 -14.23 -3.63 17.03
N SER A 200 -15.01 -4.20 16.10
CA SER A 200 -14.48 -5.14 15.11
C SER A 200 -14.30 -4.46 13.75
N PHE A 201 -13.05 -4.39 13.28
CA PHE A 201 -12.75 -4.01 11.91
C PHE A 201 -12.90 -5.24 11.02
N GLN A 202 -13.71 -5.15 9.97
CA GLN A 202 -13.82 -6.20 8.96
C GLN A 202 -13.46 -5.62 7.59
N LEU A 203 -12.53 -6.30 6.92
CA LEU A 203 -12.06 -5.94 5.59
C LEU A 203 -12.15 -7.15 4.66
N SER A 204 -12.67 -6.90 3.46
CA SER A 204 -12.68 -7.82 2.33
C SER A 204 -12.16 -7.08 1.10
N ALA A 205 -11.24 -7.69 0.38
CA ALA A 205 -10.65 -7.15 -0.83
C ALA A 205 -10.73 -8.16 -1.97
N GLN A 206 -11.07 -7.69 -3.15
CA GLN A 206 -10.95 -8.38 -4.42
C GLN A 206 -9.76 -7.77 -5.15
N ILE A 207 -8.76 -8.59 -5.44
CA ILE A 207 -7.56 -8.23 -6.19
C ILE A 207 -7.59 -9.00 -7.51
N GLU A 208 -7.31 -8.33 -8.61
CA GLU A 208 -7.10 -8.96 -9.90
C GLU A 208 -5.61 -8.90 -10.23
N SER A 209 -5.04 -10.02 -10.65
CA SER A 209 -3.65 -10.08 -11.15
C SER A 209 -3.58 -9.73 -12.64
N HIS A 210 -2.38 -9.40 -13.13
CA HIS A 210 -2.13 -9.24 -14.58
C HIS A 210 -2.39 -10.51 -15.37
N ALA A 211 -2.30 -11.67 -14.72
CA ALA A 211 -2.63 -12.97 -15.30
C ALA A 211 -4.15 -13.25 -15.34
N GLY A 212 -5.00 -12.30 -14.93
CA GLY A 212 -6.46 -12.45 -14.91
C GLY A 212 -6.98 -13.33 -13.76
N VAL A 213 -6.12 -13.76 -12.83
CA VAL A 213 -6.54 -14.51 -11.64
C VAL A 213 -7.18 -13.57 -10.64
N LEU A 214 -8.38 -13.91 -10.17
CA LEU A 214 -9.10 -13.18 -9.14
C LEU A 214 -8.74 -13.71 -7.75
N VAL A 215 -8.36 -12.82 -6.87
CA VAL A 215 -8.05 -13.11 -5.48
C VAL A 215 -9.08 -12.44 -4.59
N ARG A 216 -9.73 -13.21 -3.74
CA ARG A 216 -10.55 -12.69 -2.65
C ARG A 216 -9.78 -12.83 -1.34
N TRP A 217 -9.35 -11.71 -0.78
CA TRP A 217 -8.77 -11.65 0.55
C TRP A 217 -9.83 -11.20 1.55
N SER A 218 -9.92 -11.85 2.70
CA SER A 218 -10.84 -11.43 3.77
C SER A 218 -10.31 -11.76 5.16
N MET A 219 -10.68 -10.93 6.12
CA MET A 219 -10.45 -11.21 7.53
C MET A 219 -11.35 -12.37 8.00
N ALA A 220 -10.73 -13.40 8.57
CA ALA A 220 -11.44 -14.50 9.20
C ALA A 220 -12.04 -14.07 10.55
N SER A 221 -13.10 -14.78 10.99
CA SER A 221 -13.66 -14.64 12.34
C SER A 221 -12.62 -14.93 13.42
N GLU A 222 -12.77 -14.34 14.60
CA GLU A 222 -11.93 -14.67 15.79
C GLU A 222 -12.10 -16.13 16.20
N THR A 223 -13.28 -16.69 15.92
CA THR A 223 -13.62 -18.10 16.14
C THR A 223 -13.07 -19.05 15.08
N SER A 224 -12.37 -18.54 14.06
CA SER A 224 -11.74 -19.39 13.05
C SER A 224 -10.67 -20.27 13.69
N GLU A 225 -10.76 -21.59 13.46
CA GLU A 225 -9.72 -22.55 13.85
C GLU A 225 -8.40 -22.33 13.10
N ASN A 226 -8.46 -21.72 11.91
CA ASN A 226 -7.31 -21.46 11.07
C ASN A 226 -6.84 -20.01 11.22
N ARG A 227 -5.55 -19.84 11.50
CA ARG A 227 -4.84 -18.55 11.39
C ARG A 227 -4.82 -18.07 9.94
N VAL A 228 -4.55 -18.97 9.01
CA VAL A 228 -4.60 -18.68 7.58
C VAL A 228 -5.17 -19.88 6.83
N ARG A 229 -6.02 -19.60 5.85
CA ARG A 229 -6.54 -20.56 4.89
C ARG A 229 -6.45 -19.95 3.50
N ILE A 230 -5.81 -20.65 2.59
CA ILE A 230 -5.70 -20.24 1.18
C ILE A 230 -6.28 -21.36 0.34
N GLU A 231 -7.29 -21.05 -0.45
CA GLU A 231 -7.97 -21.98 -1.33
C GLU A 231 -7.82 -21.50 -2.76
N ALA A 232 -7.11 -22.26 -3.58
CA ALA A 232 -7.05 -22.04 -5.01
C ALA A 232 -8.00 -23.02 -5.70
N ALA A 233 -8.83 -22.53 -6.61
CA ALA A 233 -9.79 -23.35 -7.33
C ALA A 233 -9.84 -22.98 -8.82
N GLY A 234 -10.05 -24.00 -9.64
CA GLY A 234 -10.05 -23.92 -11.10
C GLY A 234 -10.58 -25.21 -11.73
N PRO A 235 -10.46 -25.38 -13.06
CA PRO A 235 -11.08 -26.51 -13.77
C PRO A 235 -10.56 -27.89 -13.37
N ALA A 236 -9.32 -27.98 -12.90
CA ALA A 236 -8.73 -29.24 -12.45
C ALA A 236 -9.21 -29.69 -11.05
N GLY A 237 -9.84 -28.78 -10.28
CA GLY A 237 -10.20 -29.01 -8.88
C GLY A 237 -9.85 -27.83 -7.98
N SER A 238 -9.71 -28.10 -6.69
CA SER A 238 -9.25 -27.13 -5.70
C SER A 238 -8.09 -27.64 -4.85
N LEU A 239 -7.25 -26.73 -4.41
CA LEU A 239 -6.15 -26.96 -3.48
C LEU A 239 -6.29 -25.98 -2.33
N VAL A 240 -6.45 -26.53 -1.12
CA VAL A 240 -6.55 -25.76 0.12
C VAL A 240 -5.28 -25.97 0.92
N VAL A 241 -4.63 -24.88 1.30
CA VAL A 241 -3.54 -24.88 2.28
C VAL A 241 -3.97 -24.07 3.50
N ALA A 242 -3.76 -24.61 4.70
CA ALA A 242 -4.20 -23.96 5.93
C ALA A 242 -3.16 -24.09 7.03
N GLN A 243 -3.12 -23.12 7.93
CA GLN A 243 -2.32 -23.14 9.13
C GLN A 243 -3.21 -22.79 10.32
N ARG A 244 -3.25 -23.67 11.32
CA ARG A 244 -4.08 -23.48 12.53
C ARG A 244 -3.52 -22.40 13.46
N ALA A 245 -2.22 -22.48 13.76
CA ALA A 245 -1.50 -21.52 14.58
C ALA A 245 -0.08 -21.33 14.02
N ILE A 246 0.61 -20.28 14.46
CA ILE A 246 1.91 -19.87 13.89
C ILE A 246 3.01 -20.94 14.06
N ASP A 247 2.93 -21.71 15.13
CA ASP A 247 3.85 -22.78 15.51
C ASP A 247 3.39 -24.16 14.99
N ARG A 248 2.24 -24.22 14.31
CA ARG A 248 1.68 -25.45 13.77
C ARG A 248 2.05 -25.63 12.30
N PRO A 249 2.26 -26.88 11.86
CA PRO A 249 2.52 -27.18 10.47
C PRO A 249 1.36 -26.75 9.58
N TRP A 250 1.69 -26.43 8.33
CA TRP A 250 0.69 -26.23 7.28
C TRP A 250 0.06 -27.57 6.88
N THR A 251 -1.26 -27.58 6.68
CA THR A 251 -1.99 -28.70 6.10
C THR A 251 -2.30 -28.40 4.64
N VAL A 252 -2.32 -29.45 3.81
CA VAL A 252 -2.68 -29.37 2.40
C VAL A 252 -3.80 -30.35 2.11
N HIS A 253 -4.86 -29.87 1.44
CA HIS A 253 -5.99 -30.68 1.00
C HIS A 253 -6.23 -30.43 -0.48
N GLU A 254 -6.12 -31.48 -1.29
CA GLU A 254 -6.38 -31.42 -2.73
C GLU A 254 -7.70 -32.12 -3.03
N ARG A 255 -8.52 -31.50 -3.88
CA ARG A 255 -9.81 -32.03 -4.32
C ARG A 255 -9.89 -31.96 -5.84
N ALA A 256 -9.89 -33.12 -6.50
CA ALA A 256 -10.14 -33.20 -7.93
C ALA A 256 -11.59 -32.83 -8.28
N LEU A 257 -11.79 -32.27 -9.47
CA LEU A 257 -13.14 -31.98 -9.96
C LEU A 257 -13.97 -33.28 -10.05
N GLY A 258 -15.15 -33.31 -9.44
CA GLY A 258 -16.06 -34.46 -9.47
C GLY A 258 -15.76 -35.56 -8.46
N ALA A 259 -14.71 -35.44 -7.64
CA ALA A 259 -14.48 -36.34 -6.52
C ALA A 259 -15.54 -36.10 -5.43
N THR A 260 -16.40 -37.08 -5.20
CA THR A 260 -17.38 -37.10 -4.09
C THR A 260 -16.78 -37.58 -2.78
N GLU A 261 -15.64 -38.27 -2.82
CA GLU A 261 -14.96 -38.72 -1.62
C GLU A 261 -14.32 -37.53 -0.87
N PRO A 262 -14.43 -37.53 0.48
CA PRO A 262 -13.81 -36.50 1.30
C PRO A 262 -12.30 -36.46 1.03
N PRO A 263 -11.69 -35.26 1.04
CA PRO A 263 -10.30 -35.06 0.64
C PRO A 263 -9.38 -36.00 1.42
N GLN A 264 -8.70 -36.91 0.72
CA GLN A 264 -7.80 -37.87 1.34
C GLN A 264 -6.43 -37.24 1.63
N VAL A 265 -6.01 -37.44 2.89
CA VAL A 265 -4.68 -37.28 3.47
C VAL A 265 -4.22 -35.83 3.68
N ALA A 266 -4.40 -35.38 4.93
CA ALA A 266 -3.49 -34.41 5.53
C ALA A 266 -2.10 -35.02 5.52
N VAL A 267 -1.26 -34.58 4.59
CA VAL A 267 0.16 -34.90 4.65
C VAL A 267 0.69 -34.16 5.88
N ASP A 268 0.95 -34.90 6.96
CA ASP A 268 1.49 -34.32 8.18
C ASP A 268 2.86 -33.75 7.83
N ALA A 269 3.02 -32.43 7.92
CA ALA A 269 4.23 -31.76 7.44
C ALA A 269 5.50 -32.24 8.20
N ALA A 270 5.32 -32.95 9.33
CA ALA A 270 6.39 -33.63 10.05
C ALA A 270 7.15 -34.66 9.20
N ASP A 271 6.45 -35.41 8.32
CA ASP A 271 7.10 -36.37 7.40
C ASP A 271 7.86 -35.68 6.26
N PHE A 272 7.66 -34.37 6.09
CA PHE A 272 8.38 -33.55 5.13
C PHE A 272 9.53 -32.74 5.77
N LEU A 273 9.74 -32.76 7.08
CA LEU A 273 10.88 -32.06 7.70
C LEU A 273 12.25 -32.68 7.36
N SER A 274 12.31 -33.81 6.65
CA SER A 274 13.55 -34.55 6.35
C SER A 274 14.18 -34.31 4.97
N VAL A 275 13.51 -33.59 4.05
CA VAL A 275 14.15 -33.29 2.75
C VAL A 275 15.01 -32.03 2.91
N GLU A 276 16.27 -32.23 3.23
CA GLU A 276 17.40 -31.42 2.74
C GLU A 276 17.04 -29.99 2.29
N GLY A 277 17.27 -29.03 3.19
CA GLY A 277 17.59 -27.64 2.80
C GLY A 277 18.82 -27.53 1.85
N GLU A 278 19.43 -28.65 1.47
CA GLU A 278 20.52 -28.76 0.50
C GLU A 278 20.03 -28.86 -0.96
N SER A 279 18.85 -29.42 -1.24
CA SER A 279 18.48 -29.75 -2.64
C SER A 279 17.88 -28.57 -3.45
N LEU A 280 17.46 -27.47 -2.83
CA LEU A 280 17.07 -26.24 -3.56
C LEU A 280 18.27 -25.32 -3.87
N VAL A 281 19.47 -25.67 -3.37
CA VAL A 281 20.73 -24.95 -3.63
C VAL A 281 21.41 -25.43 -4.92
N SER A 282 21.06 -26.60 -5.49
CA SER A 282 21.86 -27.23 -6.56
C SER A 282 21.35 -27.09 -8.01
N GLY A 283 20.26 -26.39 -8.30
CA GLY A 283 19.64 -26.47 -9.64
C GLY A 283 19.34 -25.13 -10.30
N ARG A 284 20.21 -24.69 -11.22
CA ARG A 284 19.97 -23.69 -12.29
C ARG A 284 19.41 -22.32 -11.85
N VAL A 285 20.30 -21.31 -11.77
CA VAL A 285 20.19 -19.97 -12.38
C VAL A 285 21.43 -19.17 -11.97
N ALA A 286 22.07 -18.55 -12.97
CA ALA A 286 23.16 -17.56 -12.92
C ALA A 286 24.53 -18.03 -12.42
N ARG A 287 25.28 -18.62 -13.36
CA ARG A 287 26.74 -18.79 -13.30
C ARG A 287 27.51 -17.55 -13.80
N ASP A 288 26.81 -16.47 -14.11
CA ASP A 288 27.40 -15.27 -14.69
C ASP A 288 27.29 -14.12 -13.68
N SER A 289 28.44 -13.56 -13.30
CA SER A 289 28.66 -12.29 -12.58
C SER A 289 28.70 -12.20 -11.04
N VAL A 290 28.90 -13.30 -10.30
CA VAL A 290 29.30 -13.20 -8.89
C VAL A 290 30.38 -14.23 -8.54
N SER A 291 31.66 -13.89 -8.77
CA SER A 291 32.80 -14.77 -8.47
C SER A 291 33.44 -14.54 -7.09
N GLU A 292 32.96 -13.62 -6.25
CA GLU A 292 33.61 -13.34 -4.94
C GLU A 292 32.68 -13.11 -3.75
N THR A 293 31.36 -13.09 -3.90
CA THR A 293 30.49 -12.90 -2.72
C THR A 293 30.41 -14.19 -1.92
N GLY A 294 30.97 -14.15 -0.71
CA GLY A 294 31.14 -15.30 0.18
C GLY A 294 29.84 -16.05 0.52
N PRO A 295 29.94 -17.19 1.24
CA PRO A 295 28.81 -18.09 1.55
C PRO A 295 27.59 -17.42 2.20
N ILE A 296 27.78 -16.28 2.86
CA ILE A 296 26.71 -15.46 3.46
C ILE A 296 25.76 -14.93 2.40
N ALA A 297 26.28 -14.54 1.24
CA ALA A 297 25.45 -14.10 0.14
C ALA A 297 24.52 -15.23 -0.30
N ARG A 298 24.94 -16.50 -0.36
CA ARG A 298 24.06 -17.59 -0.81
C ARG A 298 22.83 -17.83 0.08
N ILE A 299 22.93 -17.57 1.39
CA ILE A 299 21.79 -17.67 2.32
C ILE A 299 20.88 -16.44 2.18
N LEU A 300 21.45 -15.28 1.85
CA LEU A 300 20.73 -14.03 1.58
C LEU A 300 20.24 -13.86 0.11
N LEU A 301 20.78 -14.62 -0.86
CA LEU A 301 20.68 -14.39 -2.33
C LEU A 301 19.51 -15.10 -2.99
N ARG A 302 18.66 -15.80 -2.24
CA ARG A 302 17.33 -16.17 -2.73
C ARG A 302 16.29 -15.78 -1.69
N PRO A 303 16.14 -14.48 -1.38
CA PRO A 303 14.94 -14.07 -0.70
C PRO A 303 13.82 -14.39 -1.70
N ASN A 304 12.83 -15.19 -1.28
CA ASN A 304 11.72 -15.58 -2.15
C ASN A 304 10.98 -14.35 -2.69
N ALA A 305 11.14 -13.20 -2.03
CA ALA A 305 10.72 -11.88 -2.47
C ALA A 305 11.90 -10.89 -2.50
N THR A 306 12.01 -10.16 -3.60
CA THR A 306 12.93 -9.01 -3.71
C THR A 306 12.40 -7.81 -2.91
N TRP A 307 13.26 -6.82 -2.67
CA TRP A 307 12.83 -5.53 -2.11
C TRP A 307 11.67 -4.89 -2.88
N LEU A 308 11.77 -4.89 -4.21
CA LEU A 308 10.73 -4.34 -5.09
C LEU A 308 9.40 -5.10 -4.94
N ASP A 309 9.44 -6.41 -4.67
CA ASP A 309 8.22 -7.17 -4.39
C ASP A 309 7.53 -6.69 -3.11
N GLY A 310 8.31 -6.41 -2.06
CA GLY A 310 7.83 -5.80 -0.82
C GLY A 310 7.24 -4.40 -1.04
N ALA A 311 7.93 -3.54 -1.79
CA ALA A 311 7.45 -2.19 -2.12
C ALA A 311 6.08 -2.23 -2.85
N ARG A 312 5.96 -3.12 -3.85
CA ARG A 312 4.71 -3.34 -4.60
C ARG A 312 3.60 -3.93 -3.73
N ALA A 313 3.94 -4.85 -2.84
CA ALA A 313 2.95 -5.40 -1.90
C ALA A 313 2.40 -4.31 -0.96
N THR A 314 3.25 -3.40 -0.46
CA THR A 314 2.81 -2.25 0.33
C THR A 314 1.94 -1.30 -0.49
N GLU A 315 2.32 -0.99 -1.73
CA GLU A 315 1.52 -0.15 -2.64
C GLU A 315 0.10 -0.70 -2.85
N VAL A 316 -0.02 -2.02 -3.04
CA VAL A 316 -1.33 -2.70 -3.19
C VAL A 316 -2.14 -2.59 -1.90
N ALA A 317 -1.51 -2.77 -0.73
CA ALA A 317 -2.19 -2.61 0.56
C ALA A 317 -2.69 -1.17 0.78
N GLU A 318 -1.89 -0.16 0.44
CA GLU A 318 -2.30 1.25 0.48
C GLU A 318 -3.41 1.56 -0.54
N ALA A 319 -3.38 0.93 -1.73
CA ALA A 319 -4.43 1.05 -2.73
C ALA A 319 -5.76 0.45 -2.25
N ILE A 320 -5.73 -0.64 -1.49
CA ILE A 320 -6.91 -1.23 -0.84
C ILE A 320 -7.51 -0.23 0.15
N GLU A 321 -6.71 0.43 0.97
CA GLU A 321 -7.22 1.47 1.88
C GLU A 321 -7.87 2.64 1.12
N ARG A 322 -7.23 3.09 0.03
CA ARG A 322 -7.81 4.11 -0.87
C ARG A 322 -9.11 3.62 -1.50
N SER A 323 -9.23 2.34 -1.83
CA SER A 323 -10.42 1.74 -2.41
C SER A 323 -11.58 1.74 -1.41
N VAL A 324 -11.34 1.34 -0.15
CA VAL A 324 -12.34 1.41 0.93
C VAL A 324 -12.84 2.84 1.10
N ARG A 325 -11.91 3.82 1.18
CA ARG A 325 -12.26 5.24 1.40
C ARG A 325 -13.09 5.83 0.26
N ARG A 326 -12.85 5.40 -0.97
CA ARG A 326 -13.50 5.92 -2.19
C ARG A 326 -14.68 5.06 -2.66
N ALA A 327 -14.92 3.91 -2.02
CA ALA A 327 -15.90 2.91 -2.41
C ALA A 327 -15.86 2.58 -3.92
N ARG A 328 -14.65 2.46 -4.49
CA ARG A 328 -14.44 2.20 -5.92
C ARG A 328 -13.19 1.36 -6.17
N THR A 329 -13.20 0.67 -7.30
CA THR A 329 -12.01 -0.01 -7.82
C THR A 329 -10.88 0.99 -8.07
N VAL A 330 -9.67 0.61 -7.68
CA VAL A 330 -8.43 1.35 -7.92
C VAL A 330 -7.56 0.51 -8.84
N ASP A 331 -7.16 1.10 -9.97
CA ASP A 331 -6.17 0.49 -10.85
C ASP A 331 -4.77 0.65 -10.24
N ILE A 332 -4.00 -0.42 -10.27
CA ILE A 332 -2.62 -0.48 -9.80
C ILE A 332 -1.71 -0.30 -11.02
N LEU A 333 -0.96 0.80 -11.03
CA LEU A 333 -0.02 1.12 -12.11
C LEU A 333 1.33 0.48 -11.79
N ASN A 334 1.66 -0.63 -12.46
CA ASN A 334 2.96 -1.29 -12.31
C ASN A 334 4.08 -0.62 -13.12
N GLU A 335 3.98 0.68 -13.36
CA GLU A 335 5.04 1.44 -14.01
C GLU A 335 6.28 1.38 -13.14
N ARG A 336 7.41 0.93 -13.71
CA ARG A 336 8.69 0.98 -12.99
C ARG A 336 8.99 2.44 -12.69
N HIS A 337 9.07 2.78 -11.41
CA HIS A 337 9.55 4.07 -10.94
C HIS A 337 10.98 4.23 -11.46
N SER A 338 11.12 4.97 -12.55
CA SER A 338 12.39 5.28 -13.18
C SER A 338 12.57 6.78 -13.13
N GLU A 339 13.81 7.23 -12.98
CA GLU A 339 14.14 8.65 -13.00
C GLU A 339 13.64 9.34 -14.27
N GLU A 340 13.61 8.62 -15.40
CA GLU A 340 13.09 9.11 -16.66
C GLU A 340 11.60 9.50 -16.55
N GLY A 341 10.79 8.70 -15.87
CA GLY A 341 9.37 9.00 -15.64
C GLY A 341 9.18 10.23 -14.77
N THR A 342 9.91 10.31 -13.66
CA THR A 342 9.89 11.47 -12.76
C THR A 342 10.41 12.73 -13.45
N PHE A 343 11.47 12.62 -14.24
CA PHE A 343 12.06 13.73 -14.99
C PHE A 343 11.10 14.26 -16.05
N LYS A 344 10.43 13.37 -16.81
CA LYS A 344 9.35 13.76 -17.73
C LYS A 344 8.21 14.46 -17.00
N GLY A 345 7.81 13.96 -15.84
CA GLY A 345 6.79 14.58 -14.99
C GLY A 345 7.18 15.99 -14.53
N VAL A 346 8.40 16.17 -14.01
CA VAL A 346 8.91 17.46 -13.56
C VAL A 346 9.08 18.44 -14.72
N MET A 347 9.55 18.00 -15.88
CA MET A 347 9.62 18.84 -17.09
C MET A 347 8.24 19.26 -17.59
N ALA A 348 7.25 18.36 -17.54
CA ALA A 348 5.87 18.67 -17.92
C ALA A 348 5.25 19.69 -16.96
N MET A 349 5.44 19.51 -15.64
CA MET A 349 4.98 20.48 -14.64
C MET A 349 5.71 21.83 -14.77
N GLY A 350 7.03 21.81 -14.99
CA GLY A 350 7.84 23.01 -15.17
C GLY A 350 7.43 23.83 -16.39
N SER A 351 7.19 23.19 -17.53
CA SER A 351 6.72 23.88 -18.75
C SER A 351 5.30 24.45 -18.60
N CYS A 352 4.40 23.72 -17.92
CA CYS A 352 3.06 24.21 -17.61
C CYS A 352 3.09 25.42 -16.66
N LEU A 353 3.95 25.39 -15.63
CA LEU A 353 4.14 26.50 -14.71
C LEU A 353 4.72 27.73 -15.44
N LEU A 354 5.75 27.54 -16.29
CA LEU A 354 6.34 28.62 -17.09
C LEU A 354 5.29 29.27 -18.00
N LEU A 355 4.47 28.47 -18.69
CA LEU A 355 3.40 28.97 -19.55
C LEU A 355 2.33 29.73 -18.75
N THR A 356 1.99 29.25 -17.56
CA THR A 356 1.06 29.94 -16.64
C THR A 356 1.62 31.29 -16.20
N VAL A 357 2.90 31.34 -15.81
CA VAL A 357 3.58 32.59 -15.44
C VAL A 357 3.63 33.56 -16.61
N ALA A 358 3.96 33.09 -17.81
CA ALA A 358 3.99 33.92 -19.01
C ALA A 358 2.60 34.49 -19.34
N LEU A 359 1.54 33.68 -19.23
CA LEU A 359 0.16 34.14 -19.42
C LEU A 359 -0.24 35.18 -18.37
N VAL A 360 0.11 34.95 -17.10
CA VAL A 360 -0.13 35.92 -16.03
C VAL A 360 0.62 37.23 -16.30
N MET A 361 1.88 37.18 -16.74
CA MET A 361 2.64 38.38 -17.11
C MET A 361 2.00 39.15 -18.27
N LEU A 362 1.49 38.45 -19.29
CA LEU A 362 0.76 39.09 -20.40
C LEU A 362 -0.51 39.79 -19.91
N VAL A 363 -1.26 39.14 -19.02
CA VAL A 363 -2.48 39.72 -18.42
C VAL A 363 -2.15 40.95 -17.59
N VAL A 364 -1.11 40.89 -16.75
CA VAL A 364 -0.63 42.03 -15.98
C VAL A 364 -0.18 43.15 -16.90
N GLY A 365 0.55 42.84 -17.96
CA GLY A 365 0.96 43.82 -18.98
C GLY A 365 -0.23 44.52 -19.63
N ALA A 366 -1.24 43.76 -20.06
CA ALA A 366 -2.47 44.29 -20.63
C ALA A 366 -3.26 45.17 -19.64
N ILE A 367 -3.30 44.79 -18.36
CA ILE A 367 -3.92 45.60 -17.30
C ILE A 367 -3.14 46.91 -17.11
N VAL A 368 -1.81 46.85 -17.02
CA VAL A 368 -0.95 48.04 -16.83
C VAL A 368 -1.08 49.00 -18.02
N GLU A 369 -1.06 48.48 -19.24
CA GLU A 369 -1.24 49.28 -20.45
C GLU A 369 -2.66 49.88 -20.51
N GLY A 370 -3.68 49.07 -20.19
CA GLY A 370 -5.07 49.51 -20.07
C GLY A 370 -5.29 50.61 -19.03
N LEU A 371 -4.54 50.59 -17.92
CA LEU A 371 -4.58 51.63 -16.89
C LEU A 371 -3.77 52.88 -17.24
N ARG A 372 -2.70 52.76 -18.05
CA ARG A 372 -1.89 53.91 -18.49
C ARG A 372 -2.57 54.73 -19.60
N TYR A 373 -3.23 54.06 -20.54
CA TYR A 373 -3.92 54.69 -21.68
C TYR A 373 -4.94 55.81 -21.33
N PRO A 374 -5.79 55.72 -20.27
CA PRO A 374 -6.73 56.79 -19.96
C PRO A 374 -6.06 58.13 -19.62
N SER A 375 -4.84 58.11 -19.07
CA SER A 375 -4.13 59.33 -18.67
C SER A 375 -3.54 60.10 -19.86
N GLU A 376 -3.11 59.41 -20.90
CA GLU A 376 -2.58 60.05 -22.11
C GLU A 376 -3.71 60.50 -23.03
N PHE A 377 -4.79 59.72 -23.10
CA PHE A 377 -5.98 60.09 -23.86
C PHE A 377 -6.69 61.31 -23.27
N ALA A 378 -6.68 61.48 -21.94
CA ALA A 378 -7.15 62.70 -21.28
C ALA A 378 -6.30 63.91 -21.67
N ARG A 379 -4.96 63.80 -21.59
CA ARG A 379 -4.02 64.86 -21.99
C ARG A 379 -4.09 65.21 -23.48
N TRP A 380 -4.35 64.24 -24.35
CA TRP A 380 -4.58 64.49 -25.78
C TRP A 380 -5.90 65.24 -26.02
N ARG A 381 -6.98 64.89 -25.30
CA ARG A 381 -8.26 65.60 -25.37
C ARG A 381 -8.16 67.06 -24.90
N GLU A 382 -7.39 67.31 -23.85
CA GLU A 382 -7.12 68.68 -23.38
C GLU A 382 -6.33 69.49 -24.41
N ARG A 383 -5.32 68.89 -25.06
CA ARG A 383 -4.59 69.54 -26.16
C ARG A 383 -5.50 69.87 -27.34
N GLN A 384 -6.36 68.94 -27.76
CA GLN A 384 -7.32 69.24 -28.82
C GLN A 384 -8.29 70.36 -28.45
N ARG A 385 -8.83 70.38 -27.22
CA ARG A 385 -9.69 71.48 -26.76
C ARG A 385 -8.95 72.83 -26.76
N ALA A 386 -7.68 72.84 -26.34
CA ALA A 386 -6.86 74.05 -26.35
C ALA A 386 -6.59 74.54 -27.78
N GLU A 387 -6.36 73.64 -28.73
CA GLU A 387 -6.19 73.98 -30.15
C GLU A 387 -7.48 74.45 -30.83
N THR A 388 -8.64 73.87 -30.48
CA THR A 388 -9.94 74.36 -30.98
C THR A 388 -10.28 75.74 -30.41
N LEU A 389 -9.86 76.05 -29.19
CA LEU A 389 -10.06 77.38 -28.58
C LEU A 389 -9.08 78.43 -29.12
N SER A 390 -7.87 78.04 -29.53
CA SER A 390 -6.86 78.96 -30.07
C SER A 390 -7.02 79.24 -31.56
N ARG A 391 -7.61 78.30 -32.33
CA ARG A 391 -8.17 78.61 -33.66
C ARG A 391 -9.46 79.39 -33.47
N GLY A 392 -9.30 80.70 -33.29
CA GLY A 392 -10.39 81.66 -33.19
C GLY A 392 -11.52 81.32 -34.16
N PHE A 393 -12.70 81.19 -33.58
CA PHE A 393 -13.97 80.90 -34.23
C PHE A 393 -14.32 82.04 -35.18
N ASP A 394 -13.86 81.94 -36.42
CA ASP A 394 -14.34 82.76 -37.53
C ASP A 394 -15.35 81.92 -38.32
N GLY A 395 -16.62 82.28 -38.13
CA GLY A 395 -17.73 82.15 -39.09
C GLY A 395 -17.96 80.83 -39.82
N THR A 396 -19.13 80.23 -39.54
CA THR A 396 -19.92 79.38 -40.45
C THR A 396 -19.25 78.10 -40.95
N VAL A 397 -19.32 77.04 -40.14
CA VAL A 397 -19.10 75.65 -40.58
C VAL A 397 -20.41 74.89 -40.37
N GLU A 398 -20.94 74.35 -41.46
CA GLU A 398 -22.15 73.52 -41.48
C GLU A 398 -21.99 72.27 -40.60
N PRO A 399 -23.07 71.80 -39.96
CA PRO A 399 -23.06 70.61 -39.11
C PRO A 399 -22.92 69.35 -39.97
N GLY A 400 -21.71 69.06 -40.43
CA GLY A 400 -21.34 67.77 -41.01
C GLY A 400 -21.26 66.73 -39.90
N GLU A 401 -22.11 65.72 -39.97
CA GLU A 401 -22.20 64.57 -39.09
C GLU A 401 -20.83 63.90 -38.92
N ALA A 402 -20.10 64.30 -37.88
CA ALA A 402 -18.92 63.59 -37.42
C ALA A 402 -19.39 62.33 -36.68
N GLU A 403 -19.71 61.30 -37.46
CA GLU A 403 -20.00 59.95 -36.99
C GLU A 403 -18.74 59.41 -36.30
N SER A 404 -18.61 59.70 -35.00
CA SER A 404 -17.50 59.21 -34.19
C SER A 404 -17.63 57.70 -34.13
N SER A 405 -16.80 56.98 -34.89
CA SER A 405 -16.70 55.53 -34.83
C SER A 405 -16.09 55.15 -33.47
N ARG A 406 -16.95 55.13 -32.45
CA ARG A 406 -16.63 54.58 -31.14
C ARG A 406 -16.49 53.08 -31.36
N VAL A 407 -15.26 52.63 -31.61
CA VAL A 407 -14.93 51.21 -31.56
C VAL A 407 -15.43 50.72 -30.20
N PRO A 408 -16.44 49.84 -30.18
CA PRO A 408 -17.15 49.56 -28.96
C PRO A 408 -16.22 48.82 -28.00
N LEU A 409 -16.33 49.14 -26.71
CA LEU A 409 -15.44 48.66 -25.64
C LEU A 409 -15.26 47.13 -25.64
N TRP A 410 -16.26 46.37 -26.10
CA TRP A 410 -16.19 44.92 -26.22
C TRP A 410 -15.19 44.42 -27.27
N LEU A 411 -14.90 45.18 -28.33
CA LEU A 411 -13.84 44.79 -29.28
C LEU A 411 -12.43 44.99 -28.68
N ARG A 412 -12.26 45.97 -27.78
CA ARG A 412 -10.96 46.26 -27.14
C ARG A 412 -10.59 45.30 -26.02
N LEU A 413 -11.58 44.65 -25.39
CA LEU A 413 -11.39 43.68 -24.32
C LEU A 413 -11.29 42.22 -24.81
N TRP A 414 -11.30 42.01 -26.13
CA TRP A 414 -11.17 40.70 -26.79
C TRP A 414 -10.09 39.78 -26.19
N PRO A 415 -8.85 40.24 -25.85
CA PRO A 415 -7.81 39.36 -25.32
C PRO A 415 -8.11 38.84 -23.90
N VAL A 416 -8.98 39.52 -23.15
CA VAL A 416 -9.27 39.21 -21.74
C VAL A 416 -10.43 38.24 -21.60
N TYR A 417 -11.33 38.15 -22.60
CA TYR A 417 -12.48 37.24 -22.55
C TYR A 417 -12.12 35.75 -22.48
N PRO A 418 -11.13 35.23 -23.22
CA PRO A 418 -10.75 33.82 -23.10
C PRO A 418 -10.27 33.46 -21.69
N LEU A 419 -9.54 34.38 -21.04
CA LEU A 419 -9.09 34.20 -19.66
C LEU A 419 -10.26 34.25 -18.67
N GLY A 420 -11.15 35.23 -18.81
CA GLY A 420 -12.35 35.33 -17.98
C GLY A 420 -13.26 34.10 -18.11
N LEU A 421 -13.42 33.59 -19.34
CA LEU A 421 -14.15 32.38 -19.64
C LEU A 421 -13.48 31.15 -19.02
N PHE A 422 -12.15 31.02 -19.15
CA PHE A 422 -11.39 29.92 -18.57
C PHE A 422 -11.48 29.92 -17.04
N LEU A 423 -11.26 31.06 -16.39
CA LEU A 423 -11.39 31.20 -14.93
C LEU A 423 -12.83 30.93 -14.47
N GLY A 424 -13.83 31.40 -15.23
CA GLY A 424 -15.24 31.09 -14.99
C GLY A 424 -15.54 29.60 -15.06
N LEU A 425 -15.00 28.89 -16.05
CA LEU A 425 -15.16 27.44 -16.18
C LEU A 425 -14.43 26.66 -15.06
N GLN A 426 -13.26 27.12 -14.62
CA GLN A 426 -12.57 26.52 -13.46
C GLN A 426 -13.35 26.74 -12.16
N LEU A 427 -13.91 27.94 -11.95
CA LEU A 427 -14.75 28.24 -10.80
C LEU A 427 -16.04 27.39 -10.83
N LEU A 428 -16.68 27.29 -11.99
CA LEU A 428 -17.85 26.43 -12.21
C LEU A 428 -17.51 24.97 -11.91
N ARG A 429 -16.33 24.49 -12.32
CA ARG A 429 -15.85 23.15 -12.02
C ARG A 429 -15.67 22.94 -10.50
N ILE A 430 -15.12 23.91 -9.78
CA ILE A 430 -14.96 23.84 -8.32
C ILE A 430 -16.32 23.80 -7.61
N VAL A 431 -17.29 24.61 -8.07
CA VAL A 431 -18.63 24.67 -7.47
C VAL A 431 -19.47 23.45 -7.84
N ALA A 432 -19.45 23.02 -9.10
CA ALA A 432 -20.24 21.90 -9.60
C ALA A 432 -19.68 20.53 -9.19
N ILE A 433 -18.37 20.43 -8.92
CA ILE A 433 -17.73 19.24 -8.33
C ILE A 433 -17.58 19.42 -6.81
N GLN A 434 -18.51 20.13 -6.16
CA GLN A 434 -18.76 19.83 -4.75
C GLN A 434 -19.55 18.52 -4.70
N PRO A 435 -18.99 17.44 -4.13
CA PRO A 435 -19.68 16.16 -4.06
C PRO A 435 -20.86 16.31 -3.10
N GLY A 436 -22.06 16.50 -3.64
CA GLY A 436 -23.33 16.40 -2.93
C GLY A 436 -23.67 14.97 -2.48
N SER A 437 -22.69 14.16 -2.10
CA SER A 437 -22.88 12.76 -1.68
C SER A 437 -23.03 12.58 -0.18
N THR A 438 -22.85 13.62 0.65
CA THR A 438 -22.99 13.48 2.10
C THR A 438 -24.45 13.44 2.56
N GLN A 439 -25.41 13.91 1.77
CA GLN A 439 -26.82 14.00 2.21
C GLN A 439 -27.66 12.73 1.96
N ARG A 440 -27.19 11.78 1.14
CA ARG A 440 -27.96 10.55 0.84
C ARG A 440 -27.77 9.41 1.85
N ILE A 441 -26.73 9.46 2.68
CA ILE A 441 -26.48 8.41 3.69
C ILE A 441 -27.39 8.62 4.92
N ASP A 442 -27.78 9.86 5.25
CA ASP A 442 -28.67 10.12 6.39
C ASP A 442 -30.15 9.81 6.12
N ALA A 443 -30.58 9.81 4.85
CA ALA A 443 -31.95 9.44 4.48
C ALA A 443 -32.22 7.92 4.60
N ALA A 444 -31.20 7.08 4.35
CA ALA A 444 -31.29 5.64 4.57
C ALA A 444 -31.20 5.26 6.06
N ARG A 445 -30.58 6.10 6.90
CA ARG A 445 -30.46 5.89 8.35
C ARG A 445 -31.77 6.11 9.12
N ARG A 446 -32.66 6.97 8.63
CA ARG A 446 -33.94 7.24 9.31
C ARG A 446 -35.04 6.21 9.03
N THR A 447 -34.97 5.48 7.92
CA THR A 447 -35.99 4.49 7.56
C THR A 447 -35.72 3.09 8.14
N GLY A 448 -34.51 2.81 8.62
CA GLY A 448 -34.18 1.53 9.27
C GLY A 448 -34.45 1.46 10.79
N SER A 449 -34.63 2.61 11.45
CA SER A 449 -34.77 2.67 12.92
C SER A 449 -36.20 2.44 13.44
N GLU A 450 -37.22 2.46 12.59
CA GLU A 450 -38.63 2.33 13.03
C GLU A 450 -39.22 0.91 12.90
N CYS A 451 -38.46 -0.08 12.38
CA CYS A 451 -38.96 -1.45 12.24
C CYS A 451 -38.48 -2.45 13.32
N GLU A 452 -37.59 -2.05 14.24
CA GLU A 452 -36.96 -2.97 15.20
C GLU A 452 -37.56 -2.93 16.62
N ASP A 453 -38.76 -2.36 16.80
CA ASP A 453 -39.42 -2.23 18.11
C ASP A 453 -40.73 -3.04 18.26
N ARG A 454 -41.01 -4.01 17.37
CA ARG A 454 -42.29 -4.75 17.38
C ARG A 454 -42.25 -6.26 17.61
N ASN A 455 -41.11 -6.88 17.88
CA ASN A 455 -41.03 -8.33 18.14
C ASN A 455 -40.28 -8.66 19.45
N SER A 456 -40.88 -8.31 20.59
CA SER A 456 -40.56 -8.91 21.89
C SER A 456 -41.69 -9.88 22.27
N PRO A 457 -41.42 -11.18 22.51
CA PRO A 457 -42.42 -12.10 23.02
C PRO A 457 -42.74 -11.81 24.50
N PRO A 458 -43.97 -12.11 24.97
CA PRO A 458 -44.36 -11.87 26.35
C PRO A 458 -43.64 -12.82 27.30
N ALA A 459 -43.18 -12.26 28.43
CA ALA A 459 -42.61 -13.00 29.55
C ALA A 459 -43.63 -13.98 30.13
N GLY A 460 -43.35 -15.28 29.97
CA GLY A 460 -44.10 -16.37 30.55
C GLY A 460 -43.69 -16.63 32.00
N GLU A 461 -44.73 -16.68 32.83
CA GLU A 461 -44.80 -16.81 34.27
C GLU A 461 -43.93 -17.90 34.93
N ALA A 462 -43.49 -17.54 36.13
CA ALA A 462 -42.91 -18.43 37.12
C ALA A 462 -43.94 -19.45 37.63
N GLY A 463 -43.57 -20.74 37.60
CA GLY A 463 -44.25 -21.81 38.31
C GLY A 463 -43.29 -22.46 39.30
N SER A 464 -43.52 -22.21 40.59
CA SER A 464 -42.98 -23.00 41.69
C SER A 464 -43.78 -24.29 41.84
N ASP A 465 -43.12 -25.36 42.29
CA ASP A 465 -43.57 -26.28 43.36
C ASP A 465 -43.12 -27.74 43.14
N GLY A 466 -42.74 -28.38 44.25
CA GLY A 466 -42.75 -29.84 44.43
C GLY A 466 -41.39 -30.52 44.26
N VAL A 467 -40.58 -30.75 45.30
CA VAL A 467 -40.71 -31.77 46.37
C VAL A 467 -40.57 -33.22 45.87
N SER A 468 -39.76 -33.98 46.61
CA SER A 468 -39.64 -35.46 46.72
C SER A 468 -38.34 -36.01 46.10
N ASP A 469 -37.28 -36.25 46.86
CA ASP A 469 -37.05 -37.31 47.88
C ASP A 469 -36.51 -38.63 47.27
N ARG A 470 -35.73 -39.35 48.07
CA ARG A 470 -34.90 -40.56 47.83
C ARG A 470 -33.52 -40.27 47.23
N GLY A 471 -32.44 -40.43 47.98
CA GLY A 471 -32.00 -41.65 48.70
C GLY A 471 -30.86 -42.23 47.86
N GLY A 472 -29.60 -42.22 48.26
CA GLY A 472 -29.05 -42.79 49.48
C GLY A 472 -28.16 -43.97 49.08
N ILE A 473 -26.95 -44.01 49.66
CA ILE A 473 -26.18 -45.23 50.01
C ILE A 473 -25.12 -45.77 49.01
N ASN A 474 -23.88 -45.56 49.46
CA ASN A 474 -22.72 -46.47 49.58
C ASN A 474 -21.74 -46.82 48.45
N THR A 475 -20.49 -46.42 48.74
CA THR A 475 -19.26 -47.23 48.92
C THR A 475 -18.95 -48.36 47.95
N GLY A 476 -17.80 -48.18 47.31
CA GLY A 476 -16.86 -49.19 46.83
C GLY A 476 -15.53 -48.50 46.60
#